data_AF-A0A090VYQ7-F1
#
_entry.id   AF-A0A090VYQ7-F1
#
_cell.length_a   1.000
_cell.length_b   1.000
_cell.length_c   1.000
_cell.angle_alpha   90.00
_cell.angle_beta   90.00
_cell.angle_gamma   90.00
#
_symmetry.space_group_name_H-M   'P 1'
#
loop_
_entity.id
_entity.type
_entity.pdbx_description
1 polymer ?
#
loop_
_entity_poly.entity_id
_entity_poly.type
_entity_poly.pdbx_seq_one_letter_code
_entity_poly.pdbx_strand_id
1 'polypeptide(L)'
;MMCINLYHLKRGICSRFLFLVLTTLSVVSCKKENNTEAPLVSNSQNNSEFTEDLRSYYLQNLDSLETYLKLLDPSKSVSENKRIFKEVRKWYKYAEPFMIAFDNNNYLTINGPNLLIVHAEDYTEIKKIKPKSLQVVEELLYNEEGLNKEELELQLIFLRSRVPFMLITILFTNKKTSIILR
;
A
#
# COMPACT_ATOMS: atom_id res chain seq x y z
N MET A 1 20.31 -47.07 -77.94
CA MET A 1 19.23 -46.07 -77.89
C MET A 1 19.17 -45.51 -76.48
N MET A 2 19.25 -44.18 -76.35
CA MET A 2 19.07 -43.34 -75.16
C MET A 2 20.09 -43.44 -74.01
N CYS A 3 21.14 -42.63 -74.12
CA CYS A 3 21.81 -42.01 -72.98
C CYS A 3 20.89 -40.92 -72.40
N ILE A 4 20.31 -41.13 -71.22
CA ILE A 4 19.70 -40.05 -70.42
C ILE A 4 20.64 -39.70 -69.26
N ASN A 5 21.42 -38.65 -69.53
CA ASN A 5 21.86 -37.57 -68.66
C ASN A 5 21.67 -37.73 -67.13
N LEU A 6 22.72 -38.18 -66.44
CA LEU A 6 22.84 -38.21 -64.97
C LEU A 6 22.89 -36.82 -64.29
N TYR A 7 22.91 -35.71 -65.05
CA TYR A 7 23.08 -34.36 -64.49
C TYR A 7 21.83 -33.77 -63.82
N HIS A 8 20.62 -34.22 -64.17
CA HIS A 8 19.39 -33.64 -63.60
C HIS A 8 18.99 -34.22 -62.24
N LEU A 9 19.46 -35.43 -61.89
CA LEU A 9 19.13 -36.08 -60.61
C LEU A 9 19.94 -35.51 -59.43
N LYS A 10 21.16 -35.01 -59.69
CA LYS A 10 22.03 -34.40 -58.66
C LYS A 10 21.60 -32.99 -58.24
N ARG A 11 20.83 -32.26 -59.07
CA ARG A 11 20.46 -30.85 -58.80
C ARG A 11 19.27 -30.71 -57.85
N GLY A 12 18.35 -31.67 -57.82
CA GLY A 12 17.17 -31.67 -56.94
C GLY A 12 17.42 -32.23 -55.54
N ILE A 13 18.34 -33.19 -55.41
CA ILE A 13 18.65 -33.84 -54.12
C ILE A 13 19.50 -32.93 -53.24
N CYS A 14 20.45 -32.19 -53.83
CA CYS A 14 21.30 -31.25 -53.08
C CYS A 14 20.51 -30.04 -52.56
N SER A 15 19.50 -29.57 -53.31
CA SER A 15 18.65 -28.44 -52.91
C SER A 15 17.68 -28.79 -51.78
N ARG A 16 17.20 -30.05 -51.71
CA ARG A 16 16.28 -30.50 -50.66
C ARG A 16 17.01 -30.86 -49.36
N PHE A 17 18.24 -31.36 -49.43
CA PHE A 17 19.09 -31.56 -48.26
C PHE A 17 19.54 -30.22 -47.64
N LEU A 18 19.83 -29.20 -48.46
CA LEU A 18 20.17 -27.87 -47.97
C LEU A 18 19.00 -27.24 -47.18
N PHE A 19 17.76 -27.42 -47.64
CA PHE A 19 16.56 -26.94 -46.95
C PHE A 19 16.32 -27.67 -45.62
N LEU A 20 16.54 -28.99 -45.54
CA LEU A 20 16.38 -29.78 -44.31
C LEU A 20 17.43 -29.44 -43.24
N VAL A 21 18.66 -29.11 -43.66
CA VAL A 21 19.72 -28.65 -42.75
C VAL A 21 19.43 -27.23 -42.23
N LEU A 22 18.91 -26.33 -43.07
CA LEU A 22 18.52 -24.98 -42.65
C LEU A 22 17.32 -24.97 -41.69
N THR A 23 16.37 -25.90 -41.82
CA THR A 23 15.23 -26.00 -40.89
C THR A 23 15.59 -26.60 -39.53
N THR A 24 16.66 -27.41 -39.44
CA THR A 24 17.08 -28.05 -38.17
C THR A 24 18.00 -27.17 -37.31
N LEU A 25 18.56 -26.09 -37.88
CA LEU A 25 19.37 -25.11 -37.16
C LEU A 25 18.55 -24.07 -36.36
N SER A 26 17.24 -23.98 -36.58
CA SER A 26 16.38 -22.99 -35.90
C SER A 26 15.83 -23.44 -34.53
N VAL A 27 16.11 -24.67 -34.09
CA VAL A 27 15.55 -25.23 -32.83
C VAL A 27 16.52 -25.27 -31.65
N VAL A 28 17.74 -24.72 -31.77
CA VAL A 28 18.75 -24.73 -30.67
C VAL A 28 19.16 -23.31 -30.23
N SER A 29 18.28 -22.33 -30.36
CA SER A 29 18.51 -20.99 -29.77
C SER A 29 17.41 -20.57 -28.81
N CYS A 30 17.07 -21.46 -27.87
CA CYS A 30 16.62 -21.00 -26.55
C CYS A 30 17.86 -20.89 -25.67
N LYS A 31 18.46 -19.70 -25.61
CA LYS A 31 19.15 -19.33 -24.36
C LYS A 31 18.05 -19.32 -23.31
N LYS A 32 18.19 -20.17 -22.29
CA LYS A 32 17.47 -19.97 -21.05
C LYS A 32 18.01 -18.64 -20.52
N GLU A 33 17.31 -17.55 -20.85
CA GLU A 33 17.45 -16.32 -20.11
C GLU A 33 17.17 -16.75 -18.68
N ASN A 34 18.19 -16.64 -17.83
CA ASN A 34 17.93 -16.52 -16.42
C ASN A 34 17.25 -15.16 -16.31
N ASN A 35 15.96 -15.12 -16.64
CA ASN A 35 15.09 -14.18 -16.03
C ASN A 35 15.32 -14.45 -14.55
N THR A 36 16.12 -13.59 -13.92
CA THR A 36 15.84 -13.24 -12.55
C THR A 36 14.46 -12.58 -12.60
N GLU A 37 13.44 -13.41 -12.82
CA GLU A 37 12.13 -13.19 -12.24
C GLU A 37 12.48 -12.99 -10.78
N ALA A 38 12.37 -11.74 -10.32
CA ALA A 38 12.33 -11.45 -8.91
C ALA A 38 11.43 -12.52 -8.30
N PRO A 39 11.91 -13.28 -7.30
CA PRO A 39 11.28 -14.52 -6.91
C PRO A 39 9.79 -14.26 -6.73
N LEU A 40 8.98 -14.83 -7.62
CA LEU A 40 7.55 -14.94 -7.41
C LEU A 40 7.43 -15.57 -6.04
N VAL A 41 6.88 -14.79 -5.10
CA VAL A 41 6.70 -15.14 -3.70
C VAL A 41 6.05 -16.52 -3.67
N SER A 42 6.90 -17.53 -3.52
CA SER A 42 6.48 -18.91 -3.46
C SER A 42 5.65 -19.01 -2.20
N ASN A 43 4.45 -19.59 -2.32
CA ASN A 43 3.64 -20.06 -1.21
C ASN A 43 4.50 -20.95 -0.30
N SER A 44 5.17 -20.32 0.66
CA SER A 44 5.90 -20.97 1.73
C SER A 44 4.99 -20.89 2.94
N GLN A 45 4.51 -22.04 3.40
CA GLN A 45 3.81 -22.20 4.68
C GLN A 45 4.74 -22.00 5.89
N ASN A 46 5.67 -21.06 5.79
CA ASN A 46 6.48 -20.58 6.90
C ASN A 46 6.11 -19.11 7.03
N ASN A 47 5.44 -18.74 8.13
CA ASN A 47 5.17 -17.34 8.46
C ASN A 47 6.46 -16.55 8.25
N SER A 48 6.50 -15.68 7.24
CA SER A 48 7.74 -15.05 6.85
C SER A 48 8.20 -14.21 8.05
N GLU A 49 9.43 -14.44 8.53
CA GLU A 49 10.03 -13.69 9.64
C GLU A 49 9.94 -12.18 9.37
N PHE A 50 10.08 -11.81 8.10
CA PHE A 50 9.92 -10.45 7.57
C PHE A 50 8.50 -9.87 7.76
N THR A 51 7.45 -10.69 7.75
CA THR A 51 6.07 -10.20 7.96
C THR A 51 5.78 -9.88 9.42
N GLU A 52 6.40 -10.56 10.37
CA GLU A 52 6.17 -10.35 11.80
C GLU A 52 6.89 -9.11 12.34
N ASP A 53 8.11 -8.87 11.88
CA ASP A 53 8.86 -7.66 12.24
C ASP A 53 8.20 -6.40 11.67
N LEU A 54 7.78 -6.44 10.41
CA LEU A 54 7.05 -5.33 9.79
C LEU A 54 5.71 -5.08 10.46
N ARG A 55 4.99 -6.13 10.86
CA ARG A 55 3.76 -6.03 11.64
C ARG A 55 4.02 -5.40 13.00
N SER A 56 5.03 -5.86 13.71
CA SER A 56 5.41 -5.34 15.02
C SER A 56 5.83 -3.87 14.93
N TYR A 57 6.58 -3.50 13.89
CA TYR A 57 6.93 -2.12 13.59
C TYR A 57 5.68 -1.26 13.38
N TYR A 58 4.73 -1.71 12.56
CA TYR A 58 3.49 -0.96 12.32
C TYR A 58 2.67 -0.77 13.61
N LEU A 59 2.49 -1.84 14.41
CA LEU A 59 1.75 -1.78 15.66
C LEU A 59 2.43 -0.86 16.69
N GLN A 60 3.75 -0.90 16.81
CA GLN A 60 4.52 0.00 17.70
C GLN A 60 4.37 1.48 17.30
N ASN A 61 4.37 1.77 16.00
CA ASN A 61 4.18 3.13 15.51
C ASN A 61 2.75 3.62 15.74
N LEU A 62 1.74 2.76 15.58
CA LEU A 62 0.35 3.10 15.89
C LEU A 62 0.13 3.32 17.39
N ASP A 63 0.74 2.51 18.25
CA ASP A 63 0.69 2.68 19.71
C ASP A 63 1.36 4.00 20.15
N SER A 64 2.50 4.32 19.54
CA SER A 64 3.16 5.62 19.75
C SER A 64 2.29 6.77 19.26
N LEU A 65 1.68 6.65 18.07
CA LEU A 65 0.74 7.64 17.54
C LEU A 65 -0.44 7.87 18.50
N GLU A 66 -1.06 6.79 18.99
CA GLU A 66 -2.14 6.85 19.99
C GLU A 66 -1.69 7.58 21.26
N THR A 67 -0.51 7.24 21.77
CA THR A 67 0.07 7.85 22.96
C THR A 67 0.18 9.37 22.82
N TYR A 68 0.75 9.86 21.71
CA TYR A 68 0.89 11.30 21.49
C TYR A 68 -0.46 12.00 21.18
N LEU A 69 -1.42 11.31 20.55
CA LEU A 69 -2.77 11.84 20.36
C LEU A 69 -3.52 12.04 21.69
N LYS A 70 -3.26 11.20 22.69
CA LYS A 70 -3.79 11.38 24.07
C LYS A 70 -3.15 12.58 24.77
N LEU A 71 -1.93 12.96 24.40
CA LEU A 71 -1.23 14.10 24.97
C LEU A 71 -1.70 15.46 24.40
N LEU A 72 -2.21 15.53 23.16
CA LEU A 72 -2.82 16.78 22.67
C LEU A 72 -3.99 17.17 23.58
N ASP A 73 -4.17 18.45 23.89
CA ASP A 73 -5.23 18.90 24.80
C ASP A 73 -5.57 20.38 24.55
N PRO A 74 -6.83 20.75 24.26
CA PRO A 74 -7.22 22.14 24.03
C PRO A 74 -6.98 23.10 25.21
N SER A 75 -6.80 22.58 26.43
CA SER A 75 -6.45 23.37 27.61
C SER A 75 -4.97 23.79 27.64
N LYS A 76 -4.08 23.08 26.93
CA LYS A 76 -2.65 23.41 26.83
C LYS A 76 -2.40 24.63 25.96
N SER A 77 -1.21 25.21 26.11
CA SER A 77 -0.78 26.29 25.24
C SER A 77 -0.68 25.83 23.79
N VAL A 78 -0.93 26.74 22.84
CA VAL A 78 -0.78 26.45 21.39
C VAL A 78 0.62 25.97 21.06
N SER A 79 1.65 26.57 21.67
CA SER A 79 3.05 26.17 21.49
C SER A 79 3.31 24.73 21.94
N GLU A 80 2.74 24.33 23.08
CA GLU A 80 2.86 22.96 23.57
C GLU A 80 2.12 21.96 22.69
N ASN A 81 0.89 22.28 22.26
CA ASN A 81 0.16 21.43 21.33
C ASN A 81 0.86 21.32 19.98
N LYS A 82 1.48 22.39 19.45
CA LYS A 82 2.32 22.32 18.24
C LYS A 82 3.50 21.36 18.42
N ARG A 83 4.17 21.39 19.57
CA ARG A 83 5.28 20.46 19.88
C ARG A 83 4.79 19.01 19.91
N ILE A 84 3.68 18.74 20.60
CA ILE A 84 3.09 17.40 20.68
C ILE A 84 2.62 16.93 19.29
N PHE A 85 2.00 17.82 18.51
CA PHE A 85 1.50 17.52 17.18
C PHE A 85 2.62 17.13 16.20
N LYS A 86 3.83 17.69 16.36
CA LYS A 86 5.00 17.24 15.58
C LYS A 86 5.32 15.77 15.85
N GLU A 87 5.24 15.30 17.10
CA GLU A 87 5.41 13.87 17.40
C GLU A 87 4.26 13.03 16.84
N VAL A 88 3.01 13.50 16.93
CA VAL A 88 1.86 12.85 16.25
C VAL A 88 2.14 12.66 14.76
N ARG A 89 2.59 13.71 14.06
CA ARG A 89 2.91 13.63 12.62
C ARG A 89 4.07 12.69 12.35
N LYS A 90 5.12 12.70 13.16
CA LYS A 90 6.26 11.77 13.04
C LYS A 90 5.82 10.31 13.14
N TRP A 91 5.08 9.93 14.17
CA TRP A 91 4.62 8.55 14.34
C TRP A 91 3.60 8.14 13.27
N TYR A 92 2.73 9.05 12.86
CA TYR A 92 1.88 8.84 11.69
C TYR A 92 2.69 8.53 10.44
N LYS A 93 3.75 9.30 10.15
CA LYS A 93 4.61 9.10 8.98
C LYS A 93 5.36 7.77 9.01
N TYR A 94 5.73 7.25 10.17
CA TYR A 94 6.28 5.91 10.28
C TYR A 94 5.24 4.80 10.00
N ALA A 95 3.98 5.03 10.36
CA ALA A 95 2.87 4.11 10.09
C ALA A 95 2.30 4.22 8.66
N GLU A 96 2.49 5.36 7.99
CA GLU A 96 1.86 5.71 6.72
C GLU A 96 2.03 4.66 5.60
N PRO A 97 3.22 4.07 5.35
CA PRO A 97 3.37 3.07 4.29
C PRO A 97 2.47 1.83 4.49
N PHE A 98 2.29 1.41 5.74
CA PHE A 98 1.43 0.29 6.09
C PHE A 98 -0.05 0.63 5.98
N MET A 99 -0.43 1.84 6.38
CA MET A 99 -1.80 2.32 6.20
C MET A 99 -2.16 2.39 4.72
N ILE A 100 -1.26 2.87 3.86
CA ILE A 100 -1.50 2.88 2.40
C ILE A 100 -1.67 1.45 1.87
N ALA A 101 -0.78 0.54 2.27
CA ALA A 101 -0.75 -0.82 1.73
C ALA A 101 -1.92 -1.70 2.22
N PHE A 102 -2.30 -1.58 3.48
CA PHE A 102 -3.21 -2.54 4.14
C PHE A 102 -4.49 -1.90 4.68
N ASP A 103 -4.57 -0.58 4.77
CA ASP A 103 -5.70 0.13 5.39
C ASP A 103 -5.99 1.49 4.72
N ASN A 104 -6.11 1.45 3.38
CA ASN A 104 -6.19 2.64 2.55
C ASN A 104 -7.35 3.58 2.95
N ASN A 105 -8.48 3.01 3.40
CA ASN A 105 -9.60 3.82 3.88
C ASN A 105 -9.24 4.65 5.11
N ASN A 106 -8.47 4.10 6.05
CA ASN A 106 -7.99 4.86 7.19
C ASN A 106 -6.89 5.85 6.81
N TYR A 107 -6.03 5.50 5.85
CA TYR A 107 -5.07 6.46 5.27
C TYR A 107 -5.79 7.70 4.71
N LEU A 108 -6.76 7.50 3.81
CA LEU A 108 -7.54 8.58 3.18
C LEU A 108 -8.29 9.42 4.20
N THR A 109 -8.77 8.80 5.28
CA THR A 109 -9.48 9.51 6.34
C THR A 109 -8.54 10.35 7.21
N ILE A 110 -7.49 9.73 7.77
CA ILE A 110 -6.62 10.36 8.77
C ILE A 110 -5.72 11.43 8.16
N ASN A 111 -5.32 11.28 6.89
CA ASN A 111 -4.51 12.25 6.15
C ASN A 111 -5.33 12.96 5.06
N GLY A 112 -6.65 12.92 5.17
CA GLY A 112 -7.54 13.63 4.25
C GLY A 112 -7.35 15.15 4.33
N PRO A 113 -7.56 15.88 3.23
CA PRO A 113 -7.44 17.33 3.22
C PRO A 113 -8.57 17.98 4.04
N ASN A 114 -8.38 19.21 4.50
CA ASN A 114 -9.43 19.99 5.15
C ASN A 114 -10.40 20.60 4.11
N LEU A 115 -11.07 19.74 3.35
CA LEU A 115 -12.10 20.13 2.39
C LEU A 115 -13.46 19.65 2.86
N LEU A 116 -14.47 20.51 2.71
CA LEU A 116 -15.87 20.13 2.94
C LEU A 116 -16.22 18.96 2.01
N ILE A 117 -16.63 17.85 2.61
CA ILE A 117 -17.04 16.67 1.87
C ILE A 117 -18.52 16.81 1.57
N VAL A 118 -18.87 16.73 0.29
CA VAL A 118 -20.26 16.84 -0.18
C VAL A 118 -20.70 15.46 -0.66
N HIS A 119 -21.68 14.88 0.01
CA HIS A 119 -22.34 13.67 -0.43
C HIS A 119 -23.73 14.03 -0.95
N ALA A 120 -23.98 13.76 -2.24
CA ALA A 120 -25.32 13.77 -2.80
C ALA A 120 -25.85 12.34 -2.72
N GLU A 121 -26.74 12.08 -1.76
CA GLU A 121 -27.41 10.78 -1.66
C GLU A 121 -28.58 10.69 -2.64
N ASP A 122 -29.22 11.83 -2.94
CA ASP A 122 -30.25 12.00 -3.96
C ASP A 122 -30.23 13.44 -4.53
N TYR A 123 -30.97 13.68 -5.63
CA TYR A 123 -31.05 15.00 -6.27
C TYR A 123 -31.50 16.14 -5.35
N THR A 124 -32.20 15.82 -4.25
CA THR A 124 -32.70 16.80 -3.27
C THR A 124 -31.96 16.77 -1.93
N GLU A 125 -31.09 15.79 -1.67
CA GLU A 125 -30.43 15.62 -0.38
C GLU A 125 -28.91 15.71 -0.51
N ILE A 126 -28.37 16.89 -0.18
CA ILE A 126 -26.94 17.18 -0.17
C ILE A 126 -26.46 17.29 1.27
N LYS A 127 -25.70 16.29 1.74
CA LYS A 127 -25.06 16.30 3.06
C LYS A 127 -23.67 16.93 2.97
N LYS A 128 -23.43 17.97 3.77
CA LYS A 128 -22.11 18.59 3.94
C LYS A 128 -21.47 18.05 5.21
N ILE A 129 -20.37 17.34 5.08
CA ILE A 129 -19.63 16.76 6.20
C ILE A 129 -18.33 17.54 6.38
N LYS A 130 -18.11 18.04 7.60
CA LYS A 130 -16.82 18.62 7.95
C LYS A 130 -15.76 17.51 7.99
N PRO A 131 -14.61 17.69 7.32
CA PRO A 131 -13.55 16.70 7.34
C PRO A 131 -13.01 16.52 8.77
N LYS A 132 -12.52 15.31 9.05
CA LYS A 132 -11.82 15.01 10.29
C LYS A 132 -10.49 14.33 10.01
N SER A 133 -9.39 15.01 10.26
CA SER A 133 -8.07 14.52 9.88
C SER A 133 -6.95 15.22 10.65
N LEU A 134 -5.73 14.70 10.53
CA LEU A 134 -4.53 15.37 11.04
C LEU A 134 -4.29 16.72 10.36
N GLN A 135 -4.68 16.88 9.08
CA GLN A 135 -4.55 18.15 8.37
C GLN A 135 -5.41 19.24 9.03
N VAL A 136 -6.65 18.91 9.43
CA VAL A 136 -7.53 19.85 10.13
C VAL A 136 -6.89 20.29 11.46
N VAL A 137 -6.32 19.35 12.23
CA VAL A 137 -5.63 19.66 13.48
C VAL A 137 -4.41 20.56 13.24
N GLU A 138 -3.64 20.30 12.19
CA GLU A 138 -2.50 21.14 11.79
C GLU A 138 -2.96 22.58 11.54
N GLU A 139 -3.95 22.76 10.66
CA GLU A 139 -4.48 24.08 10.33
C GLU A 139 -5.04 24.82 11.54
N LEU A 140 -5.75 24.14 12.44
CA LEU A 140 -6.23 24.72 13.69
C LEU A 140 -5.10 25.22 14.61
N LEU A 141 -4.03 24.44 14.73
CA LEU A 141 -2.90 24.80 15.58
C LEU A 141 -2.08 25.95 14.99
N TYR A 142 -1.95 26.00 13.65
CA TYR A 142 -1.15 27.01 12.95
C TYR A 142 -1.96 28.22 12.46
N ASN A 143 -3.25 28.30 12.77
CA ASN A 143 -4.07 29.48 12.46
C ASN A 143 -3.57 30.73 13.20
N GLU A 144 -3.35 31.80 12.45
CA GLU A 144 -2.92 33.11 12.97
C GLU A 144 -4.04 33.83 13.73
N GLU A 145 -5.30 33.54 13.42
CA GLU A 145 -6.49 34.12 14.09
C GLU A 145 -6.73 33.54 15.50
N GLY A 146 -5.97 32.51 15.89
CA GLY A 146 -6.06 31.86 17.18
C GLY A 146 -6.68 30.45 17.13
N LEU A 147 -6.56 29.74 18.24
CA LEU A 147 -6.98 28.34 18.34
C LEU A 147 -8.47 28.22 18.68
N ASN A 148 -9.25 27.62 17.77
CA ASN A 148 -10.58 27.13 18.08
C ASN A 148 -10.48 25.83 18.89
N LYS A 149 -10.65 25.95 20.21
CA LYS A 149 -10.53 24.82 21.16
C LYS A 149 -11.62 23.77 21.01
N GLU A 150 -12.84 24.19 20.70
CA GLU A 150 -13.98 23.27 20.54
C GLU A 150 -13.80 22.39 19.30
N GLU A 151 -13.45 23.01 18.17
CA GLU A 151 -13.17 22.25 16.94
C GLU A 151 -11.95 21.35 17.14
N LEU A 152 -10.89 21.82 17.83
CA LEU A 152 -9.76 20.95 18.18
C LEU A 152 -10.22 19.72 18.97
N GLU A 153 -11.06 19.88 20.01
CA GLU A 153 -11.53 18.74 20.79
C GLU A 153 -12.34 17.75 19.94
N LEU A 154 -13.21 18.22 19.06
CA LEU A 154 -13.98 17.37 18.15
C LEU A 154 -13.09 16.53 17.22
N GLN A 155 -12.00 17.14 16.73
CA GLN A 155 -11.00 16.45 15.92
C GLN A 155 -10.24 15.41 16.74
N LEU A 156 -9.83 15.76 17.97
CA LEU A 156 -9.12 14.86 18.86
C LEU A 156 -9.98 13.67 19.30
N ILE A 157 -11.26 13.87 19.63
CA ILE A 157 -12.20 12.78 19.95
C ILE A 157 -12.26 11.78 18.79
N PHE A 158 -12.38 12.27 17.56
CA PHE A 158 -12.42 11.41 16.38
C PHE A 158 -11.11 10.62 16.21
N LEU A 159 -9.97 11.29 16.23
CA LEU A 159 -8.66 10.64 16.03
C LEU A 159 -8.34 9.63 17.14
N ARG A 160 -8.59 10.00 18.41
CA ARG A 160 -8.39 9.13 19.58
C ARG A 160 -9.33 7.94 19.59
N SER A 161 -10.48 8.02 18.92
CA SER A 161 -11.38 6.86 18.75
C SER A 161 -10.96 5.99 17.58
N ARG A 162 -10.47 6.60 16.49
CA ARG A 162 -10.13 5.90 15.24
C ARG A 162 -8.83 5.12 15.33
N VAL A 163 -7.77 5.71 15.87
CA VAL A 163 -6.43 5.07 15.92
C VAL A 163 -6.42 3.75 16.70
N PRO A 164 -7.02 3.66 17.90
CA PRO A 164 -7.10 2.39 18.62
C PRO A 164 -7.91 1.32 17.86
N PHE A 165 -8.93 1.73 17.10
CA PHE A 165 -9.72 0.79 16.30
C PHE A 165 -8.91 0.16 15.16
N MET A 166 -7.95 0.90 14.58
CA MET A 166 -7.02 0.36 13.59
C MET A 166 -6.16 -0.75 14.20
N LEU A 167 -5.58 -0.51 15.38
CA LEU A 167 -4.80 -1.51 16.15
C LEU A 167 -5.62 -2.79 16.37
N ILE A 168 -6.84 -2.63 16.87
CA ILE A 168 -7.75 -3.74 17.17
C ILE A 168 -8.08 -4.56 15.91
N THR A 169 -8.38 -3.90 14.79
CA THR A 169 -8.73 -4.58 13.54
C THR A 169 -7.60 -5.48 13.04
N ILE A 170 -6.35 -5.00 13.12
CA ILE A 170 -5.16 -5.76 12.75
C ILE A 170 -4.96 -6.97 13.68
N LEU A 171 -5.20 -6.83 14.98
CA LEU A 171 -5.08 -7.94 15.92
C LEU A 171 -6.16 -9.02 15.72
N PHE A 172 -7.40 -8.64 15.41
CA PHE A 172 -8.52 -9.58 15.23
C PHE A 172 -8.51 -10.30 13.89
N THR A 173 -8.14 -9.63 12.80
CA THR A 173 -7.96 -10.28 11.49
C THR A 173 -6.96 -11.43 11.59
N ASN A 174 -5.88 -11.25 12.36
CA ASN A 174 -4.88 -12.29 12.60
C ASN A 174 -5.38 -13.48 13.43
N LYS A 175 -6.20 -13.27 14.47
CA LYS A 175 -6.79 -14.39 15.23
C LYS A 175 -7.67 -15.29 14.35
N LYS A 176 -8.45 -14.72 13.42
CA LYS A 176 -9.28 -15.50 12.49
C LYS A 176 -8.43 -16.35 11.55
N THR A 177 -7.33 -15.82 11.02
CA THR A 177 -6.44 -16.57 10.12
C THR A 177 -5.80 -17.77 10.83
N SER A 178 -5.42 -17.63 12.11
CA SER A 178 -4.86 -18.73 12.90
C SER A 178 -5.85 -19.82 13.31
N ILE A 179 -7.17 -19.54 13.29
CA ILE A 179 -8.23 -20.52 13.63
C ILE A 179 -8.67 -21.29 12.38
N ILE A 180 -8.60 -20.67 11.19
CA ILE A 180 -9.00 -21.31 9.93
C ILE A 180 -7.93 -22.29 9.41
N LEU A 181 -6.69 -22.20 9.91
CA LEU A 181 -5.57 -23.07 9.56
C LEU A 181 -5.30 -24.19 10.58
N ARG A 182 -6.26 -24.50 11.46
CA ARG A 182 -6.21 -25.65 12.37
C ARG A 182 -7.33 -26.64 12.09
#